data_AF-A0A7K9FPE2-F1
#
_entry.id   AF-A0A7K9FPE2-F1
#
_cell.length_a   1.000
_cell.length_b   1.000
_cell.length_c   1.000
_cell.angle_alpha   90.00
_cell.angle_beta   90.00
_cell.angle_gamma   90.00
#
_symmetry.space_group_name_H-M   'P 1'
#
loop_
_entity.id
_entity.type
_entity.pdbx_description
1 polymer ?
#
loop_
_entity_poly.entity_id
_entity_poly.type
_entity_poly.pdbx_seq_one_letter_code
_entity_poly.pdbx_strand_id
1 'polypeptide(L)'
;AYFTLQVIYARRKYKISPPETRGHPEFERIFRAQANCSEYFPIFVSLLWVAGIFFHQGVAAVCGLLYLYTRFKYFQGYAVAAQGRLGPLYASARLLWLLLGLAVAGLLAHFLLP
;
A
#
# COMPACT_ATOMS: atom_id res chain seq x y z
N ALA A 1 8.82 -5.53 6.21
CA ALA A 1 9.78 -4.89 7.14
C ALA A 1 10.46 -3.63 6.58
N TYR A 2 10.68 -3.51 5.26
CA TYR A 2 11.42 -2.38 4.66
C TYR A 2 10.98 -0.99 5.15
N PHE A 3 9.70 -0.62 5.06
CA PHE A 3 9.22 0.71 5.49
C PHE A 3 9.47 0.99 6.98
N THR A 4 9.26 -0.01 7.85
CA THR A 4 9.55 0.10 9.28
C THR A 4 11.03 0.38 9.54
N LEU A 5 11.93 -0.32 8.85
CA LEU A 5 13.36 -0.07 8.95
C LEU A 5 13.71 1.36 8.52
N GLN A 6 13.13 1.85 7.42
CA GLN A 6 13.32 3.24 6.97
C GLN A 6 12.88 4.27 8.01
N VAL A 7 11.77 4.04 8.72
CA VAL A 7 11.35 4.88 9.85
C VAL A 7 12.39 4.83 10.98
N ILE A 8 12.91 3.65 11.33
CA ILE A 8 13.95 3.50 12.37
C ILE A 8 15.22 4.26 11.98
N TYR A 9 15.66 4.17 10.73
CA TYR A 9 16.81 4.94 10.23
C TYR A 9 16.55 6.45 10.29
N ALA A 10 15.36 6.90 9.90
CA ALA A 10 14.97 8.30 9.97
C ALA A 10 14.95 8.80 11.43
N ARG A 11 14.42 8.02 12.39
CA ARG A 11 14.47 8.36 13.82
C ARG A 11 15.89 8.63 14.29
N ARG A 12 16.84 7.76 13.91
CA ARG A 12 18.27 7.94 14.25
C ARG A 12 18.85 9.19 13.57
N LYS A 13 18.60 9.36 12.27
CA LYS A 13 19.13 10.49 11.47
C LYS A 13 18.68 11.85 12.00
N TYR A 14 17.40 11.99 12.31
CA TYR A 14 16.81 13.27 12.76
C TYR A 14 16.67 13.35 14.29
N LYS A 15 17.24 12.39 15.03
CA LYS A 15 17.22 12.33 16.51
C LYS A 15 15.80 12.43 17.11
N ILE A 16 14.83 11.76 16.49
CA ILE A 16 13.43 11.72 16.95
C ILE A 16 13.16 10.44 17.75
N SER A 17 13.30 10.54 19.07
CA SER A 17 13.03 9.43 20.01
C SER A 17 11.52 9.13 20.12
N PRO A 18 11.10 7.87 20.22
CA PRO A 18 9.75 7.53 20.67
C PRO A 18 9.44 8.18 22.03
N PRO A 19 8.18 8.57 22.31
CA PRO A 19 6.96 8.33 21.53
C PRO A 19 6.73 9.33 20.38
N GLU A 20 7.66 10.27 20.15
CA GLU A 20 7.42 11.37 19.22
C GLU A 20 7.22 10.89 17.77
N THR A 21 6.26 11.54 17.11
CA THR A 21 5.91 11.31 15.69
C THR A 21 5.97 12.59 14.86
N ARG A 22 6.40 13.69 15.48
CA ARG A 22 6.61 15.00 14.84
C ARG A 22 8.07 15.43 14.98
N GLY A 23 8.52 16.34 14.11
CA GLY A 23 9.88 16.87 14.15
C GLY A 23 10.35 17.34 12.78
N HIS A 24 11.46 16.77 12.28
CA HIS A 24 12.02 17.17 11.00
C HIS A 24 11.04 16.83 9.84
N PRO A 25 10.77 17.75 8.89
CA PRO A 25 9.79 17.51 7.82
C PRO A 25 10.05 16.24 6.98
N GLU A 26 11.32 15.88 6.76
CA GLU A 26 11.67 14.61 6.07
C GLU A 26 11.33 13.37 6.90
N PHE A 27 11.53 13.42 8.23
CA PHE A 27 11.12 12.35 9.13
C PHE A 27 9.60 12.18 9.08
N GLU A 28 8.85 13.28 9.19
CA GLU A 28 7.39 13.22 9.17
C GLU A 28 6.86 12.62 7.87
N ARG A 29 7.46 12.95 6.71
CA ARG A 29 7.09 12.34 5.43
C ARG A 29 7.33 10.83 5.41
N ILE A 30 8.51 10.38 5.85
CA ILE A 30 8.85 8.94 5.92
C ILE A 30 7.90 8.21 6.88
N PHE A 31 7.64 8.78 8.05
CA PHE A 31 6.73 8.23 9.05
C PHE A 31 5.31 8.12 8.50
N ARG A 32 4.77 9.19 7.89
CA ARG A 32 3.44 9.19 7.28
C ARG A 32 3.32 8.26 6.08
N ALA A 33 4.38 8.14 5.28
CA ALA A 33 4.42 7.19 4.17
C ALA A 33 4.29 5.74 4.66
N GLN A 34 5.02 5.39 5.73
CA GLN A 34 4.91 4.06 6.35
C GLN A 34 3.52 3.84 6.95
N ALA A 35 3.01 4.79 7.73
CA ALA A 35 1.69 4.68 8.37
C ALA A 35 0.58 4.48 7.33
N ASN A 36 0.56 5.28 6.26
CA ASN A 36 -0.42 5.12 5.19
C ASN A 36 -0.31 3.76 4.49
N CYS A 37 0.90 3.27 4.20
CA CYS A 37 1.06 1.93 3.64
C CYS A 37 0.53 0.85 4.60
N SER A 38 0.71 1.02 5.91
CA SER A 38 0.19 0.09 6.92
C SER A 38 -1.33 0.12 7.06
N GLU A 39 -1.97 1.28 6.99
CA GLU A 39 -3.44 1.42 7.02
C GLU A 39 -4.11 0.69 5.84
N TYR A 40 -3.51 0.76 4.65
CA TYR A 40 -4.06 0.11 3.46
C TYR A 40 -3.67 -1.36 3.30
N PHE A 41 -2.68 -1.85 4.07
CA PHE A 41 -2.18 -3.21 3.91
C PHE A 41 -3.26 -4.28 4.22
N PRO A 42 -4.06 -4.18 5.30
CA PRO A 42 -5.15 -5.13 5.54
C PRO A 42 -6.19 -5.13 4.42
N ILE A 43 -6.60 -3.96 3.92
CA ILE A 43 -7.57 -3.83 2.81
C ILE A 43 -7.03 -4.54 1.57
N PHE A 44 -5.77 -4.29 1.22
CA PHE A 44 -5.10 -4.95 0.11
C PHE A 44 -5.08 -6.48 0.27
N VAL A 45 -4.68 -6.99 1.43
CA VAL A 45 -4.61 -8.43 1.68
C VAL A 45 -6.01 -9.06 1.55
N SER A 46 -7.04 -8.46 2.14
CA SER A 46 -8.42 -8.95 2.02
C SER A 46 -8.87 -9.03 0.57
N LEU A 47 -8.69 -7.97 -0.22
CA LEU A 47 -9.09 -7.95 -1.63
C LEU A 47 -8.27 -8.92 -2.49
N LEU A 48 -6.96 -9.03 -2.24
CA LEU A 48 -6.09 -9.96 -2.95
C LEU A 48 -6.56 -11.41 -2.77
N TRP A 49 -6.83 -11.81 -1.53
CA TRP A 49 -7.26 -13.18 -1.22
C TRP A 49 -8.65 -13.48 -1.80
N VAL A 50 -9.62 -12.58 -1.62
CA VAL A 50 -10.97 -12.79 -2.17
C VAL A 50 -10.93 -12.84 -3.70
N ALA A 51 -10.24 -11.92 -4.37
CA ALA A 51 -10.09 -11.97 -5.82
C ALA A 51 -9.32 -13.22 -6.30
N GLY A 52 -8.31 -13.67 -5.54
CA GLY A 52 -7.54 -14.85 -5.90
C GLY A 52 -8.34 -16.15 -5.80
N ILE A 53 -9.18 -16.28 -4.77
CA ILE A 53 -10.01 -17.47 -4.53
C ILE A 53 -11.24 -17.48 -5.44
N PHE A 54 -11.98 -16.38 -5.50
CA PHE A 54 -13.31 -16.35 -6.13
C PHE A 54 -13.28 -15.93 -7.61
N PHE A 55 -12.21 -15.29 -8.09
CA PHE A 55 -12.11 -14.85 -9.48
C PHE A 55 -11.02 -15.60 -10.24
N HIS A 56 -9.73 -15.31 -9.98
CA HIS A 56 -8.62 -15.97 -10.66
C HIS A 56 -7.29 -15.71 -9.95
N GLN A 57 -6.64 -16.78 -9.48
CA GLN A 57 -5.39 -16.70 -8.71
C GLN A 57 -4.26 -15.95 -9.45
N GLY A 58 -4.00 -16.29 -10.72
CA GLY A 58 -2.95 -15.64 -11.53
C GLY A 58 -3.15 -14.13 -11.71
N VAL A 59 -4.36 -13.69 -12.13
CA VAL A 59 -4.68 -12.27 -12.30
C VAL A 59 -4.55 -11.50 -10.99
N ALA A 60 -5.09 -12.05 -9.89
CA ALA A 60 -4.97 -11.43 -8.57
C ALA A 60 -3.50 -11.29 -8.14
N ALA A 61 -2.67 -12.32 -8.34
CA ALA A 61 -1.25 -12.29 -8.02
C ALA A 61 -0.49 -11.20 -8.82
N VAL A 62 -0.73 -11.08 -10.13
CA VAL A 62 -0.12 -10.03 -10.96
C VAL A 62 -0.55 -8.64 -10.48
N CYS A 63 -1.84 -8.42 -10.24
CA CYS A 63 -2.33 -7.16 -9.70
C CYS A 63 -1.70 -6.84 -8.33
N GLY A 64 -1.54 -7.85 -7.47
CA GLY A 64 -0.92 -7.72 -6.16
C GLY A 64 0.55 -7.33 -6.23
N LEU A 65 1.33 -7.93 -7.13
CA LEU A 65 2.73 -7.55 -7.34
C LEU A 65 2.85 -6.11 -7.84
N LEU A 66 2.02 -5.70 -8.79
CA LEU A 66 1.97 -4.31 -9.27
C LEU A 66 1.56 -3.35 -8.15
N TYR A 67 0.64 -3.74 -7.27
CA TYR A 67 0.22 -2.93 -6.12
C TYR A 67 1.37 -2.72 -5.15
N LEU A 68 2.10 -3.78 -4.80
CA LEU A 68 3.26 -3.70 -3.92
C LEU A 68 4.37 -2.83 -4.54
N TYR A 69 4.61 -2.96 -5.84
CA TYR A 69 5.57 -2.13 -6.56
C TYR A 69 5.19 -0.64 -6.53
N THR A 70 3.93 -0.30 -6.82
CA THR A 70 3.47 1.09 -6.77
C THR A 70 3.48 1.65 -5.34
N ARG A 71 3.20 0.84 -4.32
CA ARG A 71 3.37 1.22 -2.90
C ARG A 71 4.82 1.45 -2.51
N PHE A 72 5.75 0.66 -3.04
CA PHE A 72 7.18 0.92 -2.88
C PHE A 72 7.58 2.26 -3.50
N LYS A 73 7.14 2.56 -4.74
CA LYS A 73 7.37 3.86 -5.39
C LYS A 73 6.69 5.02 -4.66
N TYR A 74 5.49 4.82 -4.12
CA TYR A 74 4.78 5.79 -3.28
C TYR A 74 5.63 6.18 -2.07
N PHE A 75 6.15 5.18 -1.36
CA PHE A 75 7.00 5.41 -0.19
C PHE A 75 8.26 6.18 -0.55
N GLN A 76 9.00 5.74 -1.57
CA GLN A 76 10.22 6.42 -2.03
C GLN A 76 9.95 7.86 -2.47
N GLY A 77 8.90 8.08 -3.27
CA GLY A 77 8.52 9.40 -3.75
C GLY A 77 8.13 10.32 -2.61
N TYR A 78 7.35 9.83 -1.64
CA TYR A 78 6.90 10.63 -0.51
C TYR A 78 8.05 10.97 0.45
N ALA A 79 8.99 10.05 0.67
CA ALA A 79 10.19 10.30 1.48
C ALA A 79 10.98 11.52 0.96
N VAL A 80 11.12 11.65 -0.37
CA VAL A 80 11.79 12.78 -1.01
C VAL A 80 10.92 14.05 -0.92
N ALA A 81 9.71 14.01 -1.47
CA ALA A 81 8.83 15.17 -1.55
C ALA A 81 7.36 14.79 -1.45
N ALA A 82 6.54 15.66 -0.84
CA ALA A 82 5.10 15.44 -0.72
C ALA A 82 4.42 15.22 -2.09
N GLN A 83 4.85 15.93 -3.13
CA GLN A 83 4.30 15.80 -4.48
C GLN A 83 4.70 14.48 -5.16
N GLY A 84 5.88 13.94 -4.82
CA GLY A 84 6.40 12.69 -5.37
C GLY A 84 5.54 11.46 -5.05
N ARG A 85 4.62 11.58 -4.08
CA ARG A 85 3.69 10.52 -3.70
C ARG A 85 2.52 10.34 -4.67
N LEU A 86 2.12 11.39 -5.40
CA LEU A 86 0.80 11.44 -6.05
C LEU A 86 0.65 10.43 -7.20
N GLY A 87 1.61 10.38 -8.13
CA GLY A 87 1.57 9.45 -9.26
C GLY A 87 1.47 7.98 -8.81
N PRO A 88 2.40 7.50 -7.97
CA PRO A 88 2.33 6.15 -7.41
C PRO A 88 1.09 5.90 -6.55
N LEU A 89 0.59 6.91 -5.82
CA LEU A 89 -0.65 6.79 -5.05
C LEU A 89 -1.83 6.46 -5.96
N TYR A 90 -2.03 7.24 -7.04
CA TYR A 90 -3.10 7.00 -8.00
C TYR A 90 -2.97 5.64 -8.69
N ALA A 91 -1.75 5.22 -9.03
CA ALA A 91 -1.50 3.90 -9.59
C ALA A 91 -1.89 2.78 -8.60
N SER A 92 -1.47 2.90 -7.34
CA SER A 92 -1.82 1.92 -6.30
C SER A 92 -3.32 1.87 -6.01
N ALA A 93 -4.00 3.02 -6.07
CA ALA A 93 -5.45 3.11 -5.89
C ALA A 93 -6.22 2.42 -7.03
N ARG A 94 -5.80 2.62 -8.29
CA ARG A 94 -6.41 1.94 -9.45
C ARG A 94 -6.28 0.43 -9.35
N LEU A 95 -5.13 -0.08 -8.92
CA LEU A 95 -4.92 -1.52 -8.73
C LEU A 95 -5.76 -2.08 -7.58
N LEU A 96 -5.95 -1.31 -6.51
CA LEU A 96 -6.82 -1.70 -5.40
C LEU A 96 -8.29 -1.74 -5.83
N TRP A 97 -8.75 -0.74 -6.60
CA TRP A 97 -10.08 -0.72 -7.19
C TRP A 97 -10.31 -1.86 -8.19
N LEU A 98 -9.29 -2.21 -8.97
CA LEU A 98 -9.34 -3.38 -9.86
C LEU A 98 -9.51 -4.66 -9.04
N LEU A 99 -8.69 -4.89 -8.01
CA LEU A 99 -8.83 -6.05 -7.12
C LEU A 99 -10.21 -6.12 -6.46
N LEU A 100 -10.77 -4.97 -6.05
CA LEU A 100 -12.15 -4.91 -5.55
C LEU A 100 -13.16 -5.35 -6.61
N GLY A 101 -13.05 -4.85 -7.84
CA GLY A 101 -13.92 -5.24 -8.96
C GLY A 101 -13.84 -6.75 -9.24
N LEU A 102 -12.64 -7.32 -9.24
CA LEU A 102 -12.42 -8.76 -9.42
C LEU A 102 -13.03 -9.57 -8.27
N ALA A 103 -12.83 -9.15 -7.02
CA ALA A 103 -13.40 -9.79 -5.85
C ALA A 103 -14.94 -9.79 -5.90
N VAL A 104 -15.55 -8.65 -6.22
CA VAL A 104 -17.01 -8.52 -6.36
C VAL A 104 -17.51 -9.40 -7.52
N ALA A 105 -16.86 -9.37 -8.67
CA ALA A 105 -17.25 -10.20 -9.81
C ALA A 105 -17.18 -11.70 -9.48
N GLY A 106 -16.12 -12.14 -8.80
CA GLY A 106 -15.97 -13.53 -8.35
C GLY A 106 -17.05 -13.96 -7.35
N LEU A 107 -17.37 -13.10 -6.38
CA LEU A 107 -18.44 -13.38 -5.42
C LEU A 107 -19.83 -13.40 -6.09
N LEU A 108 -20.12 -12.45 -6.99
CA LEU A 108 -21.38 -12.45 -7.75
C LEU A 108 -21.51 -13.70 -8.60
N ALA A 109 -20.44 -14.12 -9.28
CA ALA A 109 -20.43 -15.38 -10.03
C ALA A 109 -20.71 -16.58 -9.12
N HIS A 110 -20.09 -16.62 -7.94
CA HIS A 110 -20.28 -17.72 -7.00
C HIS A 110 -21.71 -17.82 -6.43
N PHE A 111 -22.38 -16.69 -6.18
CA PHE A 111 -23.69 -16.68 -5.54
C PHE A 111 -24.88 -16.54 -6.51
N LEU A 112 -24.68 -16.01 -7.72
CA LEU A 112 -25.76 -15.74 -8.67
C LEU A 112 -25.77 -16.69 -9.87
N LEU A 113 -24.65 -17.35 -10.19
CA LEU A 113 -24.64 -18.35 -11.25
C LEU A 113 -24.97 -19.72 -10.65
N PRO A 114 -25.85 -20.51 -11.31
CA PRO A 114 -26.25 -21.83 -10.85
C PRO A 114 -25.13 -22.87 -10.97
#